data_AF-A0A7C1G7S7-F1
#
_entry.id   AF-A0A7C1G7S7-F1
#
_cell.length_a   1.000
_cell.length_b   1.000
_cell.length_c   1.000
_cell.angle_alpha   90.00
_cell.angle_beta   90.00
_cell.angle_gamma   90.00
#
_symmetry.space_group_name_H-M   'P 1'
#
loop_
_entity.id
_entity.type
_entity.pdbx_description
1 polymer ?
#
loop_
_entity_poly.entity_id
_entity_poly.type
_entity_poly.pdbx_seq_one_letter_code
_entity_poly.pdbx_strand_id
1 'polypeptide(L)'
;MRSRDEIYRLVDDLITKDEFEERIKVLREEFDDLFDEEILAMMVVDELGRNVGHVIPISELKPGMNCTVFGKVIKMLKINEFEKNGSKGRVANLRIMDNTGVCNLALWNGHADLVESITVGTTIKVINGYTKQGEGCIELNVGKWGKVEIEPNDAPTIKVNTITGELIRKEDTEVWLDNSGNAKFFKRIWLKVEKEMIPIVVWDEHVKVVQSIEEGERITIYRPVKRFSNNIYEIHVDGESSITKS
;
A
#
# COMPACT_ATOMS: atom_id res chain seq x y z
N MET A 1 -7.82 33.03 -2.64
CA MET A 1 -6.75 32.97 -3.64
C MET A 1 -5.46 32.77 -2.88
N ARG A 2 -4.72 31.69 -3.15
CA ARG A 2 -3.40 31.48 -2.56
C ARG A 2 -2.41 32.39 -3.30
N SER A 3 -1.46 32.96 -2.58
CA SER A 3 -0.37 33.70 -3.24
C SER A 3 0.58 32.73 -3.96
N ARG A 4 1.31 33.22 -4.96
CA ARG A 4 2.27 32.40 -5.72
C ARG A 4 3.34 31.77 -4.82
N ASP A 5 3.83 32.52 -3.83
CA ASP A 5 4.79 32.01 -2.86
C ASP A 5 4.18 30.92 -1.96
N GLU A 6 2.89 31.01 -1.64
CA GLU A 6 2.19 29.94 -0.91
C GLU A 6 2.02 28.67 -1.75
N ILE A 7 1.83 28.80 -3.07
CA ILE A 7 1.75 27.66 -3.98
C ILE A 7 3.14 27.03 -4.18
N TYR A 8 4.18 27.85 -4.35
CA TYR A 8 5.56 27.36 -4.51
C TYR A 8 6.03 26.52 -3.31
N ARG A 9 5.66 26.91 -2.07
CA ARG A 9 5.96 26.13 -0.86
C ARG A 9 5.42 24.69 -0.87
N LEU A 10 4.51 24.35 -1.78
CA LEU A 10 4.02 22.97 -1.92
C LEU A 10 5.03 22.06 -2.63
N VAL A 11 5.99 22.64 -3.36
CA VAL A 11 6.94 21.94 -4.25
C VAL A 11 8.39 22.41 -4.09
N ASP A 12 8.69 23.23 -3.08
CA ASP A 12 10.02 23.81 -2.86
C ASP A 12 11.09 22.78 -2.45
N ASP A 13 10.66 21.60 -2.01
CA ASP A 13 11.51 20.44 -1.77
C ASP A 13 11.82 19.62 -3.04
N LEU A 14 11.13 19.90 -4.16
CA LEU A 14 11.29 19.17 -5.42
C LEU A 14 12.02 19.98 -6.49
N ILE A 15 11.76 21.30 -6.56
CA ILE A 15 12.30 22.19 -7.58
C ILE A 15 12.61 23.58 -7.02
N THR A 16 13.54 24.27 -7.68
CA THR A 16 13.87 25.66 -7.36
C THR A 16 12.74 26.62 -7.76
N LYS A 17 12.73 27.81 -7.17
CA LYS A 17 11.74 28.85 -7.52
C LYS A 17 11.84 29.25 -8.99
N ASP A 18 13.05 29.34 -9.53
CA ASP A 18 13.29 29.68 -10.93
C ASP A 18 12.73 28.60 -11.87
N GLU A 19 12.95 27.31 -11.57
CA GLU A 19 12.36 26.21 -12.34
C GLU A 19 10.82 26.20 -12.27
N PHE A 20 10.26 26.54 -11.11
CA PHE A 20 8.80 26.65 -10.94
C PHE A 20 8.22 27.78 -11.80
N GLU A 21 8.86 28.94 -11.80
CA GLU A 21 8.47 30.09 -12.62
C GLU A 21 8.61 29.80 -14.12
N GLU A 22 9.69 29.12 -14.54
CA GLU A 22 9.88 28.74 -15.94
C GLU A 22 8.81 27.74 -16.41
N ARG A 23 8.43 26.76 -15.59
CA ARG A 23 7.32 25.85 -15.94
C ARG A 23 5.98 26.57 -16.10
N ILE A 24 5.68 27.53 -15.21
CA ILE A 24 4.48 28.36 -15.34
C ILE A 24 4.48 29.13 -16.67
N LYS A 25 5.64 29.67 -17.05
CA LYS A 25 5.79 30.39 -18.31
C LYS A 25 5.61 29.48 -19.52
N VAL A 26 6.20 28.29 -19.51
CA VAL A 26 6.00 27.28 -20.57
C VAL A 26 4.52 26.92 -20.71
N LEU A 27 3.83 26.64 -19.61
CA LEU A 27 2.39 26.34 -19.65
C LEU A 27 1.57 27.53 -20.16
N ARG A 28 1.94 28.76 -19.79
CA ARG A 28 1.26 29.98 -20.29
C ARG A 28 1.33 30.07 -21.81
N GLU A 29 2.52 29.84 -22.37
CA GLU A 29 2.74 29.81 -23.81
C GLU A 29 1.99 28.64 -24.48
N GLU A 30 1.98 27.46 -23.86
CA GLU A 30 1.26 26.28 -24.38
C GLU A 30 -0.26 26.49 -24.44
N PHE A 31 -0.83 27.21 -23.46
CA PHE A 31 -2.26 27.47 -23.38
C PHE A 31 -2.67 28.84 -23.97
N ASP A 32 -1.80 29.52 -24.72
CA ASP A 32 -2.09 30.80 -25.38
C ASP A 32 -2.74 31.84 -24.42
N ASP A 33 -2.18 32.01 -23.22
CA ASP A 33 -2.69 32.93 -22.17
C ASP A 33 -4.14 32.65 -21.70
N LEU A 34 -4.67 31.45 -21.91
CA LEU A 34 -6.04 31.09 -21.54
C LEU A 34 -6.28 31.08 -20.01
N PHE A 35 -5.26 30.68 -19.24
CA PHE A 35 -5.36 30.52 -17.80
C PHE A 35 -4.57 31.59 -17.05
N ASP A 36 -5.07 31.98 -15.89
CA ASP A 36 -4.35 32.89 -15.00
C ASP A 36 -3.15 32.20 -14.33
N GLU A 37 -2.30 33.03 -13.70
CA GLU A 37 -1.10 32.56 -13.02
C GLU A 37 -1.35 31.57 -11.88
N GLU A 38 -2.46 31.71 -11.15
CA GLU A 38 -2.74 30.83 -10.02
C GLU A 38 -3.07 29.41 -10.52
N ILE A 39 -3.85 29.31 -11.60
CA ILE A 39 -4.19 28.04 -12.25
C ILE A 39 -2.92 27.39 -12.81
N LEU A 40 -2.11 28.12 -13.57
CA LEU A 40 -0.87 27.59 -14.13
C LEU A 40 0.09 27.11 -13.03
N ALA A 41 0.22 27.87 -11.94
CA ALA A 41 1.03 27.47 -10.78
C ALA A 41 0.48 26.19 -10.12
N MET A 42 -0.84 26.05 -10.00
CA MET A 42 -1.45 24.83 -9.48
C MET A 42 -1.30 23.64 -10.44
N MET A 43 -1.28 23.86 -11.75
CA MET A 43 -1.00 22.81 -12.74
C MET A 43 0.42 22.26 -12.56
N VAL A 44 1.41 23.12 -12.33
CA VAL A 44 2.79 22.66 -12.00
C VAL A 44 2.80 21.85 -10.69
N VAL A 45 2.04 22.27 -9.67
CA VAL A 45 1.89 21.51 -8.42
C VAL A 45 1.24 20.13 -8.66
N ASP A 46 0.23 20.05 -9.53
CA ASP A 46 -0.43 18.81 -9.91
C ASP A 46 0.50 17.86 -10.69
N GLU A 47 1.24 18.40 -11.66
CA GLU A 47 2.26 17.66 -12.42
C GLU A 47 3.36 17.07 -11.53
N LEU A 48 3.75 17.82 -10.49
CA LEU A 48 4.70 17.37 -9.48
C LEU A 48 4.06 16.47 -8.41
N GLY A 49 2.76 16.18 -8.52
CA GLY A 49 2.03 15.29 -7.63
C GLY A 49 1.79 15.84 -6.23
N ARG A 50 1.93 17.16 -6.03
CA ARG A 50 1.81 17.83 -4.72
C ARG A 50 0.47 18.53 -4.52
N ASN A 51 -0.47 18.32 -5.44
CA ASN A 51 -1.81 18.84 -5.30
C ASN A 51 -2.57 18.14 -4.16
N VAL A 52 -2.55 18.78 -2.98
CA VAL A 52 -3.19 18.29 -1.76
C VAL A 52 -4.72 18.27 -1.83
N GLY A 53 -5.34 18.99 -2.78
CA GLY A 53 -6.79 19.06 -2.95
C GLY A 53 -7.42 17.72 -3.37
N HIS A 54 -6.60 16.77 -3.81
CA HIS A 54 -7.04 15.46 -4.28
C HIS A 54 -6.55 14.30 -3.40
N VAL A 55 -5.95 14.55 -2.23
CA VAL A 55 -5.57 13.48 -1.30
C VAL A 55 -6.80 13.00 -0.53
N ILE A 56 -7.20 11.75 -0.75
CA ILE A 56 -8.41 11.17 -0.15
C ILE A 56 -8.02 10.03 0.80
N PRO A 57 -8.53 10.00 2.05
CA PRO A 57 -8.34 8.85 2.94
C PRO A 57 -8.96 7.58 2.37
N ILE A 58 -8.35 6.42 2.62
CA ILE A 58 -8.80 5.15 2.05
C ILE A 58 -10.26 4.83 2.43
N SER A 59 -10.69 5.16 3.64
CA SER A 59 -12.08 4.94 4.09
C SER A 59 -13.13 5.73 3.30
N GLU A 60 -12.73 6.82 2.64
CA GLU A 60 -13.63 7.70 1.89
C GLU A 60 -13.70 7.36 0.40
N LEU A 61 -12.87 6.41 -0.06
CA LEU A 61 -12.86 5.99 -1.45
C LEU A 61 -14.20 5.35 -1.83
N LYS A 62 -14.71 5.74 -2.99
CA LYS A 62 -15.91 5.18 -3.62
C LYS A 62 -15.57 4.75 -5.04
N PRO A 63 -16.30 3.82 -5.67
CA PRO A 63 -16.04 3.46 -7.07
C PRO A 63 -16.23 4.67 -8.00
N GLY A 64 -15.40 4.80 -9.03
CA GLY A 64 -15.56 5.80 -10.09
C GLY A 64 -15.04 7.20 -9.77
N MET A 65 -14.12 7.36 -8.82
CA MET A 65 -13.47 8.65 -8.53
C MET A 65 -12.00 8.64 -8.95
N ASN A 66 -11.47 9.84 -9.21
CA ASN A 66 -10.03 10.09 -9.28
C ASN A 66 -9.53 10.55 -7.91
N CYS A 67 -8.34 10.12 -7.52
CA CYS A 67 -7.79 10.42 -6.20
C CYS A 67 -6.27 10.31 -6.18
N THR A 68 -5.68 11.00 -5.20
CA THR A 68 -4.33 10.75 -4.70
C THR A 68 -4.46 10.06 -3.34
N VAL A 69 -3.69 8.99 -3.12
CA VAL A 69 -3.77 8.20 -1.89
C VAL A 69 -2.37 7.90 -1.38
N PHE A 70 -2.14 8.15 -0.09
CA PHE A 70 -0.99 7.60 0.62
C PHE A 70 -1.39 6.26 1.24
N GLY A 71 -0.53 5.26 1.12
CA GLY A 71 -0.77 3.96 1.72
C GLY A 71 0.53 3.26 2.06
N LYS A 72 0.52 2.50 3.16
CA LYS A 72 1.56 1.52 3.47
C LYS A 72 1.16 0.16 2.93
N VAL A 73 2.06 -0.48 2.21
CA VAL A 73 1.84 -1.83 1.66
C VAL A 73 1.81 -2.83 2.80
N ILE A 74 0.70 -3.55 2.92
CA ILE A 74 0.48 -4.55 3.97
C ILE A 74 0.43 -5.98 3.47
N LYS A 75 0.25 -6.19 2.17
CA LYS A 75 0.27 -7.52 1.54
C LYS A 75 0.67 -7.43 0.07
N MET A 76 1.56 -8.30 -0.37
CA MET A 76 1.79 -8.57 -1.79
C MET A 76 0.79 -9.65 -2.21
N LEU A 77 -0.07 -9.41 -3.22
CA LEU A 77 -1.11 -10.38 -3.60
C LEU A 77 -0.63 -11.27 -4.74
N LYS A 78 -0.64 -10.76 -5.97
CA LYS A 78 -0.34 -11.55 -7.16
C LYS A 78 0.17 -10.69 -8.30
N ILE A 79 1.17 -11.19 -9.01
CA ILE A 79 1.58 -10.69 -10.30
C ILE A 79 0.99 -11.62 -11.35
N ASN A 80 0.20 -11.08 -12.27
CA ASN A 80 -0.37 -11.80 -13.39
C ASN A 80 0.17 -11.23 -14.69
N GLU A 81 0.60 -12.12 -15.59
CA GLU A 81 0.88 -11.81 -16.98
C GLU A 81 -0.25 -12.38 -17.84
N PHE A 82 -0.68 -11.62 -18.85
CA PHE A 82 -1.74 -12.02 -19.76
C PHE A 82 -1.44 -11.52 -21.17
N GLU A 83 -2.12 -12.10 -22.16
CA GLU A 83 -2.08 -11.61 -23.53
C GLU A 83 -3.47 -11.11 -23.92
N LYS A 84 -3.53 -9.90 -24.46
CA LYS A 84 -4.79 -9.29 -24.95
C LYS A 84 -4.53 -8.59 -26.27
N ASN A 85 -5.31 -8.96 -27.29
CA ASN A 85 -5.21 -8.41 -28.65
C ASN A 85 -3.77 -8.47 -29.21
N GLY A 86 -3.06 -9.58 -28.97
CA GLY A 86 -1.68 -9.78 -29.43
C GLY A 86 -0.62 -8.98 -28.66
N SER A 87 -1.00 -8.27 -27.59
CA SER A 87 -0.06 -7.56 -26.70
C SER A 87 0.00 -8.25 -25.33
N LYS A 88 1.22 -8.44 -24.81
CA LYS A 88 1.42 -8.89 -23.43
C LYS A 88 1.12 -7.75 -22.46
N GLY A 89 0.34 -8.02 -21.43
CA GLY A 89 0.06 -7.14 -20.31
C GLY A 89 0.48 -7.77 -19.00
N ARG A 90 0.82 -6.93 -18.02
CA ARG A 90 1.20 -7.35 -16.66
C ARG A 90 0.39 -6.54 -15.67
N VAL A 91 -0.07 -7.18 -14.60
CA VAL A 91 -0.70 -6.49 -13.47
C VAL A 91 -0.15 -7.06 -12.18
N ALA A 92 0.31 -6.17 -11.30
CA ALA A 92 0.69 -6.51 -9.95
C ALA A 92 -0.33 -5.95 -8.96
N ASN A 93 -0.88 -6.85 -8.14
CA ASN A 93 -1.88 -6.50 -7.13
C ASN A 93 -1.24 -6.48 -5.75
N LEU A 94 -1.48 -5.40 -5.03
CA LEU A 94 -1.02 -5.14 -3.67
C LEU A 94 -2.23 -4.82 -2.80
N ARG A 95 -2.08 -4.99 -1.49
CA ARG A 95 -3.02 -4.41 -0.52
C ARG A 95 -2.32 -3.33 0.27
N ILE A 96 -2.95 -2.17 0.35
CA ILE A 96 -2.41 -1.00 1.05
C ILE A 96 -3.37 -0.55 2.14
N MET A 97 -2.83 0.14 3.13
CA MET A 97 -3.62 0.76 4.20
C MET A 97 -3.12 2.16 4.53
N ASP A 98 -4.01 2.98 5.05
CA ASP A 98 -3.68 4.20 5.77
C ASP A 98 -4.23 4.10 7.20
N ASN A 99 -4.32 5.21 7.91
CA ASN A 99 -4.87 5.23 9.27
C ASN A 99 -6.40 5.06 9.31
N THR A 100 -7.07 5.06 8.17
CA THR A 100 -8.54 5.10 8.05
C THR A 100 -9.13 3.81 7.48
N GLY A 101 -8.40 3.09 6.63
CA GLY A 101 -8.92 1.89 5.97
C GLY A 101 -7.88 1.10 5.18
N VAL A 102 -8.40 0.14 4.41
CA VAL A 102 -7.63 -0.73 3.52
C VAL A 102 -8.26 -0.76 2.13
N CYS A 103 -7.44 -0.82 1.08
CA CYS A 103 -7.90 -1.04 -0.28
C CYS A 103 -6.90 -1.90 -1.06
N ASN A 104 -7.36 -2.45 -2.18
CA ASN A 104 -6.47 -3.09 -3.15
C ASN A 104 -5.86 -2.03 -4.05
N LEU A 105 -4.63 -2.27 -4.51
CA LEU A 105 -3.93 -1.46 -5.51
C LEU A 105 -3.52 -2.34 -6.68
N ALA A 106 -3.95 -1.96 -7.89
CA ALA A 106 -3.59 -2.60 -9.14
C ALA A 106 -2.59 -1.72 -9.93
N LEU A 107 -1.37 -2.23 -10.07
CA LEU A 107 -0.29 -1.64 -10.87
C LEU A 107 -0.23 -2.31 -12.23
N TRP A 108 -0.54 -1.57 -13.29
CA TRP A 108 -0.62 -2.10 -14.65
C TRP A 108 0.64 -1.79 -15.46
N ASN A 109 1.01 -2.73 -16.35
CA ASN A 109 2.08 -2.59 -17.34
C ASN A 109 3.39 -2.09 -16.71
N GLY A 110 3.95 -0.96 -17.17
CA GLY A 110 5.21 -0.43 -16.62
C GLY A 110 5.17 -0.12 -15.13
N HIS A 111 3.99 0.15 -14.55
CA HIS A 111 3.87 0.28 -13.09
C HIS A 111 3.98 -1.07 -12.38
N ALA A 112 3.66 -2.17 -13.04
CA ALA A 112 3.78 -3.50 -12.45
C ALA A 112 5.24 -3.84 -12.14
N ASP A 113 6.20 -3.27 -12.86
CA ASP A 113 7.64 -3.47 -12.63
C ASP A 113 8.11 -2.81 -11.31
N LEU A 114 7.39 -1.81 -10.82
CA LEU A 114 7.69 -1.16 -9.53
C LEU A 114 7.64 -2.12 -8.35
N VAL A 115 6.98 -3.28 -8.48
CA VAL A 115 6.96 -4.28 -7.41
C VAL A 115 8.31 -4.89 -7.10
N GLU A 116 9.30 -4.72 -7.96
CA GLU A 116 10.69 -5.09 -7.67
C GLU A 116 11.31 -4.18 -6.59
N SER A 117 10.78 -2.96 -6.44
CA SER A 117 11.21 -1.97 -5.43
C SER A 117 10.22 -1.82 -4.27
N ILE A 118 9.13 -2.59 -4.25
CA ILE A 118 8.07 -2.49 -3.24
C ILE A 118 8.01 -3.80 -2.46
N THR A 119 8.04 -3.69 -1.14
CA THR A 119 7.85 -4.81 -0.21
C THR A 119 6.78 -4.50 0.81
N VAL A 120 6.34 -5.49 1.60
CA VAL A 120 5.44 -5.21 2.72
C VAL A 120 6.15 -4.30 3.72
N GLY A 121 5.48 -3.21 4.11
CA GLY A 121 6.03 -2.13 4.92
C GLY A 121 6.35 -0.87 4.13
N THR A 122 6.55 -0.97 2.81
CA THR A 122 6.85 0.17 1.94
C THR A 122 5.71 1.18 1.94
N THR A 123 6.03 2.47 2.12
CA THR A 123 5.08 3.57 1.95
C THR A 123 5.02 3.97 0.49
N ILE A 124 3.82 4.17 -0.04
CA ILE A 124 3.62 4.64 -1.41
C ILE A 124 2.63 5.79 -1.45
N LYS A 125 2.76 6.63 -2.47
CA LYS A 125 1.78 7.63 -2.87
C LYS A 125 1.36 7.36 -4.30
N VAL A 126 0.08 7.09 -4.48
CA VAL A 126 -0.54 6.94 -5.79
C VAL A 126 -1.13 8.29 -6.15
N ILE A 127 -0.65 8.90 -7.23
CA ILE A 127 -1.10 10.19 -7.75
C ILE A 127 -1.95 9.95 -8.98
N ASN A 128 -3.06 10.68 -9.10
CA ASN A 128 -3.99 10.56 -10.24
C ASN A 128 -4.42 9.11 -10.51
N GLY A 129 -4.62 8.37 -9.41
CA GLY A 129 -5.23 7.05 -9.45
C GLY A 129 -6.73 7.15 -9.65
N TYR A 130 -7.35 6.05 -10.06
CA TYR A 130 -8.79 5.97 -10.20
C TYR A 130 -9.32 4.72 -9.49
N THR A 131 -10.51 4.80 -8.93
CA THR A 131 -11.09 3.71 -8.16
C THR A 131 -12.12 2.92 -8.95
N LYS A 132 -12.15 1.61 -8.69
CA LYS A 132 -13.19 0.70 -9.17
C LYS A 132 -13.74 -0.12 -8.01
N GLN A 133 -14.93 -0.68 -8.23
CA GLN A 133 -15.42 -1.73 -7.35
C GLN A 133 -14.55 -2.96 -7.55
N GLY A 134 -13.79 -3.34 -6.52
CA GLY A 134 -13.05 -4.60 -6.47
C GLY A 134 -13.85 -5.69 -5.78
N GLU A 135 -13.27 -6.88 -5.73
CA GLU A 135 -13.81 -8.00 -4.95
C GLU A 135 -13.59 -7.74 -3.46
N GLY A 136 -14.67 -7.57 -2.70
CA GLY A 136 -14.66 -7.36 -1.25
C GLY A 136 -14.25 -5.96 -0.77
N CYS A 137 -13.50 -5.18 -1.56
CA CYS A 137 -13.10 -3.80 -1.22
C CYS A 137 -12.91 -2.92 -2.46
N ILE A 138 -12.64 -1.63 -2.26
CA ILE A 138 -12.28 -0.72 -3.36
C ILE A 138 -10.93 -1.13 -3.95
N GLU A 139 -10.84 -1.08 -5.28
CA GLU A 139 -9.60 -1.25 -6.01
C GLU A 139 -9.12 0.09 -6.57
N LEU A 140 -8.00 0.58 -6.06
CA LEU A 140 -7.28 1.72 -6.60
C LEU A 140 -6.41 1.27 -7.77
N ASN A 141 -6.52 1.95 -8.90
CA ASN A 141 -5.80 1.64 -10.13
C ASN A 141 -4.93 2.81 -10.54
N VAL A 142 -3.75 2.51 -11.12
CA VAL A 142 -2.87 3.52 -11.72
C VAL A 142 -3.11 3.52 -13.23
N GLY A 143 -3.69 4.62 -13.73
CA GLY A 143 -3.97 4.81 -15.15
C GLY A 143 -2.80 5.40 -15.92
N LYS A 144 -3.00 5.70 -17.21
CA LYS A 144 -1.98 6.31 -18.10
C LYS A 144 -1.35 7.59 -17.53
N TRP A 145 -2.15 8.39 -16.81
CA TRP A 145 -1.75 9.67 -16.23
C TRP A 145 -1.43 9.55 -14.73
N GLY A 146 -1.50 8.33 -14.18
CA GLY A 146 -1.20 8.08 -12.79
C GLY A 146 0.31 7.90 -12.57
N LYS A 147 0.76 8.25 -11.37
CA LYS A 147 2.14 8.04 -10.93
C LYS A 147 2.13 7.32 -9.59
N VAL A 148 3.18 6.54 -9.33
CA VAL A 148 3.44 5.96 -8.02
C VAL A 148 4.78 6.48 -7.54
N GLU A 149 4.79 7.05 -6.35
CA GLU A 149 6.01 7.42 -5.64
C GLU A 149 6.24 6.42 -4.51
N ILE A 150 7.46 5.92 -4.39
CA ILE A 150 7.90 4.96 -3.38
C ILE A 150 8.65 5.73 -2.30
N GLU A 151 8.30 5.49 -1.04
CA GLU A 151 8.79 6.23 0.13
C GLU A 151 8.79 7.76 -0.08
N PRO A 152 7.62 8.35 -0.38
CA PRO A 152 7.53 9.78 -0.65
C PRO A 152 7.80 10.58 0.62
N ASN A 153 8.61 11.64 0.50
CA ASN A 153 9.03 12.47 1.64
C ASN A 153 7.87 13.21 2.32
N ASP A 154 6.78 13.46 1.60
CA ASP A 154 5.57 14.11 2.09
C ASP A 154 4.52 13.13 2.66
N ALA A 155 4.88 11.85 2.83
CA ALA A 155 3.97 10.86 3.39
C ALA A 155 3.56 11.22 4.83
N PRO A 156 2.26 11.18 5.17
CA PRO A 156 1.82 11.25 6.56
C PRO A 156 2.28 10.02 7.32
N THR A 157 2.35 10.11 8.65
CA THR A 157 2.64 8.94 9.49
C THR A 157 1.49 7.93 9.41
N ILE A 158 1.74 6.79 8.76
CA ILE A 158 0.80 5.66 8.69
C ILE A 158 1.20 4.62 9.74
N LYS A 159 0.33 4.42 10.74
CA LYS A 159 0.55 3.46 11.82
C LYS A 159 0.07 2.09 11.40
N VAL A 160 0.98 1.12 11.40
CA VAL A 160 0.64 -0.29 11.17
C VAL A 160 0.98 -1.08 12.42
N ASN A 161 0.00 -1.85 12.91
CA ASN A 161 0.24 -2.76 14.02
C ASN A 161 1.15 -3.89 13.54
N THR A 162 2.29 -4.06 14.19
CA THR A 162 3.26 -5.10 13.86
C THR A 162 3.73 -5.83 15.12
N ILE A 163 4.14 -7.09 14.94
CA ILE A 163 4.89 -7.85 15.93
C ILE A 163 6.17 -8.33 15.24
N THR A 164 7.31 -7.90 15.75
CA THR A 164 8.63 -8.31 15.24
C THR A 164 9.36 -9.12 16.30
N GLY A 165 9.78 -10.32 15.96
CA GLY A 165 10.43 -11.23 16.90
C GLY A 165 11.19 -12.35 16.22
N GLU A 166 12.02 -13.04 17.01
CA GLU A 166 12.75 -14.22 16.59
C GLU A 166 11.84 -15.46 16.68
N LEU A 167 11.73 -16.23 15.61
CA LEU A 167 11.00 -17.50 15.61
C LEU A 167 11.76 -18.53 16.42
N ILE A 168 11.24 -18.95 17.57
CA ILE A 168 11.96 -19.85 18.48
C ILE A 168 11.38 -21.26 18.53
N ARG A 169 10.13 -21.44 18.09
CA ARG A 169 9.47 -22.74 18.04
C ARG A 169 8.32 -22.73 17.04
N LYS A 170 8.16 -23.81 16.28
CA LYS A 170 6.96 -24.10 15.49
C LYS A 170 6.40 -25.49 15.78
N GLU A 171 5.08 -25.58 15.94
CA GLU A 171 4.38 -26.87 16.06
C GLU A 171 4.04 -27.47 14.70
N ASP A 172 3.59 -28.72 14.72
CA ASP A 172 3.04 -29.41 13.56
C ASP A 172 1.77 -28.72 13.06
N THR A 173 1.47 -28.92 11.78
CA THR A 173 0.25 -28.35 11.18
C THR A 173 -0.96 -29.18 11.59
N GLU A 174 -1.95 -28.50 12.15
CA GLU A 174 -3.26 -29.05 12.51
C GLU A 174 -4.31 -28.69 11.45
N VAL A 175 -5.36 -29.51 11.36
CA VAL A 175 -6.50 -29.31 10.46
C VAL A 175 -7.75 -29.04 11.30
N TRP A 176 -8.47 -27.99 10.94
CA TRP A 176 -9.76 -27.63 11.51
C TRP A 176 -10.82 -27.61 10.41
N LEU A 177 -12.02 -28.14 10.66
CA LEU A 177 -13.13 -28.02 9.72
C LEU A 177 -13.98 -26.82 10.12
N ASP A 178 -14.22 -25.92 9.19
CA ASP A 178 -15.14 -24.80 9.42
C ASP A 178 -16.60 -25.25 9.42
N ASN A 179 -17.50 -24.32 9.78
CA ASN A 179 -18.94 -24.59 9.85
C ASN A 179 -19.56 -24.99 8.51
N SER A 180 -18.85 -24.78 7.40
CA SER A 180 -19.27 -25.16 6.05
C SER A 180 -18.61 -26.49 5.61
N GLY A 181 -17.85 -27.14 6.48
CA GLY A 181 -17.12 -28.38 6.20
C GLY A 181 -15.82 -28.19 5.41
N ASN A 182 -15.34 -26.95 5.23
CA ASN A 182 -14.06 -26.73 4.55
C ASN A 182 -12.90 -26.95 5.51
N ALA A 183 -11.85 -27.61 5.03
CA ALA A 183 -10.62 -27.76 5.77
C ALA A 183 -9.84 -26.43 5.82
N LYS A 184 -9.48 -26.04 7.04
CA LYS A 184 -8.58 -24.95 7.41
C LYS A 184 -7.35 -25.54 8.06
N PHE A 185 -6.20 -24.92 7.81
CA PHE A 185 -4.94 -25.37 8.36
C PHE A 185 -4.40 -24.33 9.32
N PHE A 186 -3.88 -24.75 10.46
CA PHE A 186 -3.20 -23.84 11.35
C PHE A 186 -2.00 -24.49 12.03
N LYS A 187 -1.12 -23.67 12.57
CA LYS A 187 -0.11 -24.10 13.54
C LYS A 187 0.19 -23.01 14.53
N ARG A 188 0.73 -23.41 15.68
CA ARG A 188 1.22 -22.46 16.68
C ARG A 188 2.71 -22.24 16.50
N ILE A 189 3.12 -20.99 16.58
CA ILE A 189 4.52 -20.59 16.68
C ILE A 189 4.75 -19.74 17.91
N TRP A 190 5.99 -19.67 18.35
CA TRP A 190 6.41 -18.78 19.41
C TRP A 190 7.42 -17.80 18.84
N LEU A 191 7.12 -16.51 19.01
CA LEU A 191 8.08 -15.44 18.74
C LEU A 191 8.66 -14.94 20.05
N LYS A 192 9.97 -14.83 20.11
CA LYS A 192 10.66 -14.07 21.15
C LYS A 192 10.66 -12.60 20.76
N VAL A 193 9.88 -11.81 21.49
CA VAL A 193 9.77 -10.35 21.33
C VAL A 193 10.37 -9.73 22.58
N GLU A 194 11.52 -9.06 22.43
CA GLU A 194 12.33 -8.58 23.54
C GLU A 194 12.64 -9.69 24.57
N LYS A 195 11.93 -9.69 25.71
CA LYS A 195 12.07 -10.67 26.81
C LYS A 195 10.87 -11.61 26.94
N GLU A 196 9.84 -11.44 26.12
CA GLU A 196 8.61 -12.21 26.17
C GLU A 196 8.54 -13.25 25.05
N MET A 197 7.93 -14.40 25.36
CA MET A 197 7.60 -15.42 24.37
C MET A 197 6.12 -15.34 24.05
N ILE A 198 5.79 -14.93 22.84
CA ILE A 198 4.42 -14.69 22.41
C ILE A 198 3.95 -15.85 21.54
N PRO A 199 2.92 -16.61 21.95
CA PRO A 199 2.31 -17.63 21.11
C PRO A 199 1.46 -16.98 20.02
N ILE A 200 1.59 -17.47 18.78
CA ILE A 200 0.88 -16.96 17.62
C ILE A 200 0.27 -18.14 16.86
N VAL A 201 -1.01 -18.03 16.52
CA VAL A 201 -1.75 -19.00 15.73
C VAL A 201 -1.73 -18.54 14.26
N VAL A 202 -1.07 -19.32 13.41
CA VAL A 202 -0.87 -18.99 12.00
C VAL A 202 -1.81 -19.84 11.16
N TRP A 203 -2.59 -19.20 10.28
CA TRP A 203 -3.63 -19.87 9.48
C TRP A 203 -3.30 -19.93 7.98
N ASP A 204 -3.84 -20.97 7.33
CA ASP A 204 -3.96 -21.14 5.88
C ASP A 204 -2.67 -20.83 5.09
N GLU A 205 -2.66 -19.84 4.20
CA GLU A 205 -1.49 -19.55 3.36
C GLU A 205 -0.22 -19.24 4.17
N HIS A 206 -0.40 -18.67 5.38
CA HIS A 206 0.71 -18.28 6.24
C HIS A 206 1.39 -19.48 6.89
N VAL A 207 0.70 -20.63 7.00
CA VAL A 207 1.33 -21.87 7.47
C VAL A 207 2.49 -22.27 6.55
N LYS A 208 2.30 -22.13 5.23
CA LYS A 208 3.36 -22.43 4.25
C LYS A 208 4.52 -21.44 4.34
N VAL A 209 4.23 -20.17 4.56
CA VAL A 209 5.24 -19.12 4.74
C VAL A 209 6.10 -19.42 5.96
N VAL A 210 5.48 -19.72 7.11
CA VAL A 210 6.20 -20.04 8.35
C VAL A 210 6.93 -21.38 8.28
N GLN A 211 6.41 -22.34 7.51
CA GLN A 211 7.08 -23.63 7.34
C GLN A 211 8.47 -23.48 6.72
N SER A 212 8.67 -22.53 5.80
CA SER A 212 9.95 -22.24 5.15
C SER A 212 10.86 -21.28 5.94
N ILE A 213 10.43 -20.84 7.12
CA ILE A 213 11.22 -20.04 8.05
C ILE A 213 11.89 -20.99 9.06
N GLU A 214 13.19 -20.80 9.27
CA GLU A 214 13.99 -21.55 10.24
C GLU A 214 13.86 -20.94 11.64
N GLU A 215 13.95 -21.77 12.68
CA GLU A 215 14.03 -21.28 14.05
C GLU A 215 15.35 -20.50 14.23
N GLY A 216 15.29 -19.36 14.91
CA GLY A 216 16.35 -18.36 15.00
C GLY A 216 16.21 -17.21 14.00
N GLU A 217 15.42 -17.36 12.93
CA GLU A 217 15.17 -16.26 11.99
C GLU A 217 14.23 -15.20 12.60
N ARG A 218 14.49 -13.93 12.30
CA ARG A 218 13.63 -12.82 12.71
C ARG A 218 12.54 -12.58 11.68
N ILE A 219 11.30 -12.45 12.15
CA ILE A 219 10.15 -12.15 11.29
C ILE A 219 9.38 -10.94 11.81
N THR A 220 8.70 -10.26 10.90
CA THR A 220 7.73 -9.21 11.20
C THR A 220 6.36 -9.66 10.72
N ILE A 221 5.38 -9.63 11.62
CA ILE A 221 3.98 -9.89 11.35
C ILE A 221 3.27 -8.55 11.26
N TYR A 222 2.68 -8.27 10.10
CA TYR A 222 1.86 -7.09 9.85
C TYR A 222 0.39 -7.42 10.11
N ARG A 223 -0.30 -6.49 10.78
CA ARG A 223 -1.72 -6.56 11.15
C ARG A 223 -2.14 -7.85 11.87
N PRO A 224 -1.43 -8.27 12.93
CA PRO A 224 -1.85 -9.42 13.73
C PRO A 224 -3.23 -9.18 14.35
N VAL A 225 -4.06 -10.23 14.37
CA VAL A 225 -5.44 -10.17 14.84
C VAL A 225 -5.52 -10.77 16.24
N LYS A 226 -5.91 -9.97 17.24
CA LYS A 226 -6.16 -10.47 18.59
C LYS A 226 -7.55 -11.10 18.64
N ARG A 227 -7.65 -12.38 18.98
CA ARG A 227 -8.92 -13.11 19.17
C ARG A 227 -9.02 -13.65 20.58
N PHE A 228 -10.25 -13.76 21.09
CA PHE A 228 -10.51 -14.43 22.35
C PHE A 228 -11.06 -15.82 22.05
N SER A 229 -10.33 -16.85 22.49
CA SER A 229 -10.65 -18.27 22.24
C SER A 229 -10.21 -19.09 23.44
N ASN A 230 -10.97 -20.13 23.81
CA ASN A 230 -10.63 -21.02 24.94
C ASN A 230 -10.27 -20.28 26.24
N ASN A 231 -10.99 -19.19 26.55
CA ASN A 231 -10.75 -18.30 27.70
C ASN A 231 -9.39 -17.58 27.74
N ILE A 232 -8.66 -17.53 26.63
CA ILE A 232 -7.40 -16.79 26.50
C ILE A 232 -7.44 -15.85 25.30
N TYR A 233 -6.64 -14.78 25.35
CA TYR A 233 -6.38 -13.98 24.16
C TYR A 233 -5.26 -14.62 23.36
N GLU A 234 -5.54 -14.92 22.10
CA GLU A 234 -4.59 -15.45 21.14
C GLU A 234 -4.30 -14.39 20.08
N ILE A 235 -3.06 -14.40 19.58
CA ILE A 235 -2.66 -13.59 18.44
C ILE A 235 -2.73 -14.47 17.21
N HIS A 236 -3.46 -14.02 16.20
CA HIS A 236 -3.69 -14.74 14.96
C HIS A 236 -2.99 -14.04 13.79
N VAL A 237 -2.46 -14.85 12.87
CA VAL A 237 -2.11 -14.44 11.52
C VAL A 237 -3.12 -15.10 10.59
N ASP A 238 -4.01 -14.29 10.02
CA ASP A 238 -5.06 -14.73 9.08
C ASP A 238 -4.95 -13.97 7.75
N GLY A 239 -5.95 -14.11 6.86
CA GLY A 239 -5.92 -13.51 5.52
C GLY A 239 -5.75 -11.98 5.47
N GLU A 240 -5.98 -11.28 6.58
CA GLU A 240 -5.77 -9.82 6.72
C GLU A 240 -4.36 -9.46 7.20
N SER A 241 -3.56 -10.46 7.55
CA SER A 241 -2.20 -10.33 8.05
C SER A 241 -1.16 -10.57 6.95
N SER A 242 0.11 -10.29 7.23
CA SER A 242 1.24 -10.70 6.40
C SER A 242 2.47 -10.98 7.25
N ILE A 243 3.35 -11.85 6.75
CA ILE A 243 4.60 -12.22 7.43
C ILE A 243 5.75 -11.91 6.47
N THR A 244 6.76 -11.20 6.96
CA THR A 244 8.03 -11.02 6.25
C THR A 244 9.19 -11.49 7.11
N LYS A 245 10.24 -12.00 6.45
CA LYS A 245 11.56 -12.11 7.08
C LYS A 245 12.11 -10.69 7.30
N SER A 246 12.76 -10.45 8.43
CA SER A 246 13.35 -9.15 8.81
C SER A 246 14.86 -9.17 8.69
#